data_AF-A0A948EXJ8-F1
#
_entry.id   AF-A0A948EXJ8-F1
#
_cell.length_a   1.000
_cell.length_b   1.000
_cell.length_c   1.000
_cell.angle_alpha   90.00
_cell.angle_beta   90.00
_cell.angle_gamma   90.00
#
_symmetry.space_group_name_H-M   'P 1'
#
loop_
_entity.id
_entity.type
_entity.pdbx_description
1 polymer ?
#
loop_
_entity_poly.entity_id
_entity_poly.type
_entity_poly.pdbx_seq_one_letter_code
_entity_poly.pdbx_strand_id
1 'polypeptide(L)'
;MLTVRTGAASQEVLQGAQHILFVEGTKDGLDVTVLHELLTPKLRVEPLGASFSVRSVATALHEFHPEYWFVIDRDDWDDATVDASWRGFPDPAKDNLLIWRRKELENHFLEPAWACNSKYFKPGKTSVDLGLWLAAEASKVLWLEAANRVLIAKRNRVKRSPGSLLKQGDLHGCSRDQVVEKLVSSPLLSDLATTAKKELAKRRVRLDFDKEVETLSGGNIPLTWGHGSWRDLMSGKAFFHSMVSEWFVVPDNSKGGNARLSGRSAQRAVAVDLLRSHQDTMPQDFSVLRQMLEQVV
;
A
#
# COMPACT_ATOMS: atom_id res chain seq x y z
N MET A 1 25.70 -13.50 32.68
CA MET A 1 25.61 -14.72 31.83
C MET A 1 24.95 -14.31 30.52
N LEU A 2 25.72 -14.29 29.43
CA LEU A 2 25.24 -14.01 28.08
C LEU A 2 24.70 -15.33 27.51
N THR A 3 23.38 -15.43 27.38
CA THR A 3 22.75 -16.56 26.69
C THR A 3 22.90 -16.31 25.19
N VAL A 4 23.93 -16.89 24.59
CA VAL A 4 24.11 -16.95 23.14
C VAL A 4 22.96 -17.78 22.58
N ARG A 5 22.06 -17.16 21.82
CA ARG A 5 21.09 -17.89 21.00
C ARG A 5 21.89 -18.65 19.93
N THR A 6 22.03 -19.96 20.11
CA THR A 6 22.49 -20.85 19.05
C THR A 6 21.51 -20.76 17.88
N GLY A 7 22.05 -20.53 16.69
CA GLY A 7 21.30 -20.26 15.47
C GLY A 7 20.28 -21.33 15.11
N ALA A 8 19.28 -20.91 14.35
CA ALA A 8 18.27 -21.76 13.71
C ALA A 8 18.90 -23.03 13.13
N ALA A 9 18.22 -24.16 13.28
CA ALA A 9 18.70 -25.44 12.78
C ALA A 9 18.92 -25.35 11.26
N SER A 10 19.91 -26.05 10.72
CA SER A 10 20.25 -26.03 9.28
C SER A 10 19.07 -26.36 8.35
N GLN A 11 18.07 -27.11 8.84
CA GLN A 11 16.80 -27.34 8.15
C GLN A 11 15.86 -26.12 8.12
N GLU A 12 15.80 -25.30 9.17
CA GLU A 12 15.01 -24.05 9.20
C GLU A 12 15.59 -23.01 8.22
N VAL A 13 16.92 -22.99 8.06
CA VAL A 13 17.61 -22.15 7.06
C VAL A 13 17.37 -22.64 5.62
N LEU A 14 17.24 -23.96 5.42
CA LEU A 14 16.93 -24.56 4.11
C LEU A 14 15.46 -24.44 3.72
N GLN A 15 14.52 -24.51 4.67
CA GLN A 15 13.09 -24.22 4.45
C GLN A 15 12.85 -22.73 4.18
N GLY A 16 13.46 -21.84 4.98
CA GLY A 16 13.39 -20.39 4.74
C GLY A 16 13.99 -19.95 3.41
N ALA A 17 14.80 -20.78 2.73
CA ALA A 17 15.33 -20.49 1.41
C ALA A 17 14.33 -20.73 0.26
N GLN A 18 13.26 -21.51 0.48
CA GLN A 18 12.25 -21.83 -0.54
C GLN A 18 11.09 -20.83 -0.57
N HIS A 19 10.71 -20.33 0.60
CA HIS A 19 9.54 -19.47 0.81
C HIS A 19 9.94 -17.99 0.82
N ILE A 20 9.51 -17.22 -0.18
CA ILE A 20 9.87 -15.80 -0.32
C ILE A 20 8.61 -14.94 -0.44
N LEU A 21 8.52 -13.91 0.40
CA LEU A 21 7.52 -12.84 0.30
C LEU A 21 8.21 -11.61 -0.28
N PHE A 22 7.78 -11.23 -1.48
CA PHE A 22 8.19 -10.01 -2.12
C PHE A 22 7.29 -8.85 -1.74
N VAL A 23 7.91 -7.72 -1.43
CA VAL A 23 7.22 -6.51 -0.97
C VAL A 23 7.72 -5.30 -1.73
N GLU A 24 6.88 -4.27 -1.83
CA GLU A 24 7.27 -3.01 -2.47
C GLU A 24 8.36 -2.27 -1.68
N GLY A 25 9.18 -1.51 -2.42
CA GLY A 25 10.20 -0.64 -1.83
C GLY A 25 11.63 -1.20 -1.87
N THR A 26 12.44 -0.80 -0.91
CA THR A 26 13.88 -1.10 -0.85
C THR A 26 14.20 -1.98 0.35
N LYS A 27 15.41 -2.55 0.39
CA LYS A 27 15.86 -3.42 1.49
C LYS A 27 15.75 -2.78 2.87
N ASP A 28 15.98 -1.47 2.94
CA ASP A 28 15.84 -0.67 4.15
C ASP A 28 14.45 0.01 4.24
N GLY A 29 13.45 -0.48 3.49
CA GLY A 29 12.08 0.03 3.51
C GLY A 29 11.38 -0.26 4.84
N LEU A 30 10.33 0.50 5.14
CA LEU A 30 9.46 0.19 6.28
C LEU A 30 8.77 -1.16 6.06
N ASP A 31 8.29 -1.42 4.85
CA ASP A 31 7.61 -2.65 4.44
C ASP A 31 8.42 -3.90 4.72
N VAL A 32 9.66 -3.94 4.19
CA VAL A 32 10.59 -5.04 4.46
C VAL A 32 10.81 -5.19 5.96
N THR A 33 11.00 -4.10 6.70
CA THR A 33 11.24 -4.15 8.14
C THR A 33 10.05 -4.74 8.91
N VAL A 34 8.84 -4.26 8.61
CA VAL A 34 7.60 -4.68 9.28
C VAL A 34 7.28 -6.13 8.96
N LEU A 35 7.32 -6.51 7.69
CA LEU A 35 6.98 -7.87 7.28
C LEU A 35 8.04 -8.88 7.70
N HIS A 36 9.32 -8.49 7.69
CA HIS A 36 10.37 -9.32 8.29
C HIS A 36 10.13 -9.53 9.78
N GLU A 37 9.78 -8.47 10.53
CA GLU A 37 9.50 -8.62 11.97
C GLU A 37 8.25 -9.49 12.24
N LEU A 38 7.25 -9.42 11.37
CA LEU A 38 6.00 -10.16 11.52
C LEU A 38 6.13 -11.66 11.18
N LEU A 39 7.00 -12.03 10.22
CA LEU A 39 6.98 -13.35 9.56
C LEU A 39 8.27 -14.18 9.74
N THR A 40 9.40 -13.56 10.09
CA THR A 40 10.66 -14.27 10.35
C THR A 40 10.55 -15.08 11.66
N PRO A 41 11.18 -16.28 11.75
CA PRO A 41 12.13 -16.89 10.82
C PRO A 41 11.54 -17.78 9.73
N LYS A 42 10.21 -17.91 9.66
CA LYS A 42 9.56 -18.92 8.80
C LYS A 42 9.75 -18.64 7.32
N LEU A 43 9.79 -17.36 6.93
CA LEU A 43 9.80 -16.93 5.53
C LEU A 43 10.78 -15.79 5.30
N ARG A 44 11.38 -15.73 4.11
CA ARG A 44 12.27 -14.62 3.71
C ARG A 44 11.48 -13.48 3.10
N VAL A 45 11.68 -12.27 3.62
CA VAL A 45 11.09 -11.05 3.07
C VAL A 45 12.12 -10.31 2.21
N GLU A 46 11.80 -10.12 0.93
CA GLU A 46 12.70 -9.49 -0.03
C GLU A 46 12.03 -8.29 -0.72
N PRO A 47 12.76 -7.17 -0.91
CA PRO A 47 12.24 -6.04 -1.69
C PRO A 47 12.21 -6.38 -3.17
N LEU A 48 11.12 -6.02 -3.86
CA LEU A 48 11.01 -6.18 -5.31
C LEU A 48 11.51 -4.93 -6.08
N GLY A 49 11.91 -3.87 -5.36
CA GLY A 49 12.36 -2.61 -5.94
C GLY A 49 11.21 -1.74 -6.47
N ALA A 50 11.55 -0.67 -7.20
CA ALA A 50 10.56 0.14 -7.91
C ALA A 50 10.08 -0.61 -9.17
N SER A 51 9.31 -1.68 -8.98
CA SER A 51 8.66 -2.37 -10.09
C SER A 51 7.36 -1.65 -10.43
N PHE A 52 7.29 -1.12 -11.65
CA PHE A 52 6.06 -0.53 -12.19
C PHE A 52 4.93 -1.55 -12.40
N SER A 53 5.17 -2.85 -12.13
CA SER A 53 4.10 -3.83 -11.96
C SER A 53 4.60 -5.07 -11.21
N VAL A 54 4.60 -5.03 -9.87
CA VAL A 54 4.77 -6.23 -9.03
C VAL A 54 3.85 -7.35 -9.51
N ARG A 55 2.62 -7.00 -9.91
CA ARG A 55 1.66 -7.93 -10.51
C ARG A 55 2.17 -8.66 -11.76
N SER A 56 2.89 -7.99 -12.66
CA SER A 56 3.43 -8.68 -13.85
C SER A 56 4.56 -9.63 -13.47
N VAL A 57 5.36 -9.29 -12.46
CA VAL A 57 6.39 -10.19 -11.93
C VAL A 57 5.72 -11.39 -11.26
N ALA A 58 4.71 -11.16 -10.44
CA ALA A 58 3.91 -12.19 -9.80
C ALA A 58 3.27 -13.13 -10.85
N THR A 59 2.65 -12.56 -11.89
CA THR A 59 2.09 -13.30 -13.02
C THR A 59 3.16 -14.09 -13.78
N ALA A 60 4.37 -13.56 -13.95
CA ALA A 60 5.43 -14.27 -14.67
C ALA A 60 6.07 -15.39 -13.85
N LEU A 61 6.10 -15.25 -12.51
CA LEU A 61 6.82 -16.18 -11.64
C LEU A 61 5.96 -17.31 -11.08
N HIS A 62 4.64 -17.10 -10.91
CA HIS A 62 3.82 -18.09 -10.19
C HIS A 62 3.83 -19.50 -10.77
N GLU A 63 3.88 -19.64 -12.11
CA GLU A 63 3.97 -20.96 -12.77
C GLU A 63 5.25 -21.73 -12.43
N PHE A 64 6.34 -21.02 -12.13
CA PHE A 64 7.66 -21.60 -11.87
C PHE A 64 8.04 -21.59 -10.38
N HIS A 65 7.41 -20.74 -9.59
CA HIS A 65 7.71 -20.49 -8.18
C HIS A 65 6.41 -20.34 -7.36
N PRO A 66 5.68 -21.44 -7.11
CA PRO A 66 4.43 -21.41 -6.33
C PRO A 66 4.64 -21.03 -4.85
N GLU A 67 5.89 -21.10 -4.37
CA GLU A 67 6.32 -20.73 -3.01
C GLU A 67 6.70 -19.24 -2.89
N TYR A 68 6.46 -18.45 -3.95
CA TYR A 68 6.68 -17.00 -3.92
C TYR A 68 5.34 -16.28 -3.76
N TRP A 69 5.32 -15.34 -2.83
CA TRP A 69 4.17 -14.50 -2.54
C TRP A 69 4.51 -13.03 -2.71
N PHE A 70 3.49 -12.22 -2.96
CA PHE A 70 3.64 -10.79 -3.22
C PHE A 70 2.63 -10.03 -2.37
N VAL A 71 3.11 -8.99 -1.67
CA VAL A 71 2.26 -8.04 -0.94
C VAL A 71 2.55 -6.64 -1.45
N ILE A 72 1.49 -5.92 -1.84
CA ILE A 72 1.59 -4.57 -2.40
C ILE A 72 0.67 -3.57 -1.71
N ASP A 73 1.01 -2.28 -1.82
CA ASP A 73 0.14 -1.18 -1.41
C ASP A 73 -1.19 -1.23 -2.20
N ARG A 74 -2.26 -0.72 -1.58
CA ARG A 74 -3.58 -0.69 -2.20
C ARG A 74 -3.66 0.24 -3.39
N ASP A 75 -2.91 1.35 -3.34
CA ASP A 75 -2.96 2.40 -4.36
C ASP A 75 -4.40 2.73 -4.78
N ASP A 76 -4.73 2.57 -6.06
CA ASP A 76 -6.01 2.94 -6.64
C ASP A 76 -6.89 1.72 -6.97
N TRP A 77 -6.57 0.56 -6.38
CA TRP A 77 -7.38 -0.64 -6.51
C TRP A 77 -8.74 -0.47 -5.78
N ASP A 78 -9.80 -0.92 -6.44
CA ASP A 78 -11.16 -0.92 -5.87
C ASP A 78 -11.33 -1.99 -4.79
N ASP A 79 -12.33 -1.80 -3.91
CA ASP A 79 -12.61 -2.71 -2.80
C ASP A 79 -12.83 -4.15 -3.27
N ALA A 80 -13.52 -4.34 -4.40
CA ALA A 80 -13.81 -5.67 -4.93
C ALA A 80 -12.54 -6.44 -5.30
N THR A 81 -11.56 -5.76 -5.90
CA THR A 81 -10.26 -6.35 -6.25
C THR A 81 -9.45 -6.66 -5.01
N VAL A 82 -9.43 -5.74 -4.03
CA VAL A 82 -8.77 -5.96 -2.74
C VAL A 82 -9.39 -7.16 -2.02
N ASP A 83 -10.70 -7.21 -1.87
CA ASP A 83 -11.40 -8.31 -1.20
C ASP A 83 -11.24 -9.66 -1.91
N ALA A 84 -11.12 -9.66 -3.25
CA ALA A 84 -10.82 -10.86 -4.01
C ALA A 84 -9.41 -11.38 -3.70
N SER A 85 -8.41 -10.48 -3.58
CA SER A 85 -7.04 -10.85 -3.21
C SER A 85 -6.98 -11.49 -1.81
N TRP A 86 -7.65 -10.90 -0.81
CA TRP A 86 -7.67 -11.45 0.55
C TRP A 86 -8.39 -12.78 0.70
N ARG A 87 -9.44 -13.03 -0.10
CA ARG A 87 -10.17 -14.31 -0.06
C ARG A 87 -9.44 -15.42 -0.81
N GLY A 88 -8.65 -15.06 -1.82
CA GLY A 88 -7.89 -16.01 -2.62
C GLY A 88 -6.51 -16.31 -2.08
N PHE A 89 -5.88 -15.40 -1.33
CA PHE A 89 -4.48 -15.53 -0.94
C PHE A 89 -4.28 -16.48 0.25
N PRO A 90 -3.25 -17.35 0.21
CA PRO A 90 -2.36 -17.65 -0.92
C PRO A 90 -3.05 -18.56 -1.96
N ASP A 91 -2.75 -18.35 -3.25
CA ASP A 91 -3.29 -19.16 -4.36
C ASP A 91 -2.16 -19.54 -5.33
N PRO A 92 -1.57 -20.75 -5.21
CA PRO A 92 -0.47 -21.18 -6.07
C PRO A 92 -0.90 -21.43 -7.52
N ALA A 93 -2.21 -21.49 -7.81
CA ALA A 93 -2.72 -21.57 -9.18
C ALA A 93 -2.93 -20.19 -9.82
N LYS A 94 -2.64 -19.10 -9.09
CA LYS A 94 -2.68 -17.71 -9.56
C LYS A 94 -1.38 -17.01 -9.18
N ASP A 95 -1.38 -15.68 -9.27
CA ASP A 95 -0.21 -14.82 -9.06
C ASP A 95 0.24 -14.69 -7.58
N ASN A 96 -0.34 -15.42 -6.61
CA ASN A 96 0.02 -15.32 -5.18
C ASN A 96 0.15 -13.85 -4.69
N LEU A 97 -0.76 -12.98 -5.14
CA LEU A 97 -0.71 -11.54 -4.88
C LEU A 97 -1.77 -11.13 -3.84
N LEU A 98 -1.31 -10.48 -2.78
CA LEU A 98 -2.16 -9.82 -1.79
C LEU A 98 -2.01 -8.30 -1.89
N ILE A 99 -3.14 -7.60 -1.80
CA ILE A 99 -3.22 -6.14 -1.83
C ILE A 99 -3.69 -5.68 -0.45
N TRP A 100 -2.98 -4.78 0.21
CA TRP A 100 -3.41 -4.25 1.52
C TRP A 100 -4.83 -3.67 1.47
N ARG A 101 -5.60 -3.75 2.58
CA ARG A 101 -6.94 -3.13 2.62
C ARG A 101 -6.89 -1.61 2.74
N ARG A 102 -5.86 -1.10 3.41
CA ARG A 102 -5.58 0.33 3.53
C ARG A 102 -4.62 0.79 2.44
N LYS A 103 -4.65 2.09 2.13
CA LYS A 103 -3.90 2.73 1.02
C LYS A 103 -2.44 2.27 0.98
N GLU A 104 -1.78 2.31 2.13
CA GLU A 104 -0.37 1.93 2.31
C GLU A 104 -0.21 1.16 3.63
N LEU A 105 0.90 0.46 3.77
CA LEU A 105 1.26 -0.20 5.03
C LEU A 105 1.21 0.75 6.23
N GLU A 106 1.72 1.98 6.08
CA GLU A 106 1.77 3.00 7.13
C GLU A 106 0.39 3.29 7.75
N ASN A 107 -0.69 3.18 6.96
CA ASN A 107 -2.04 3.43 7.44
C ASN A 107 -2.45 2.50 8.58
N HIS A 108 -1.84 1.31 8.71
CA HIS A 108 -2.09 0.38 9.82
C HIS A 108 -1.52 0.89 11.14
N PHE A 109 -0.41 1.62 11.10
CA PHE A 109 0.24 2.20 12.28
C PHE A 109 -0.45 3.47 12.79
N LEU A 110 -1.41 4.02 12.05
CA LEU A 110 -2.17 5.19 12.47
C LEU A 110 -3.26 4.88 13.49
N GLU A 111 -3.50 3.60 13.85
CA GLU A 111 -4.54 3.20 14.80
C GLU A 111 -4.20 3.65 16.24
N PRO A 112 -4.89 4.65 16.83
CA PRO A 112 -4.49 5.24 18.10
C PRO A 112 -4.51 4.25 19.25
N ALA A 113 -5.49 3.35 19.27
CA ALA A 113 -5.62 2.33 20.30
C ALA A 113 -4.43 1.36 20.31
N TRP A 114 -3.76 1.18 19.18
CA TRP A 114 -2.56 0.34 19.06
C TRP A 114 -1.28 1.16 19.22
N ALA A 115 -1.18 2.28 18.50
CA ALA A 115 0.01 3.13 18.44
C ALA A 115 0.44 3.66 19.81
N CYS A 116 -0.52 3.99 20.69
CA CYS A 116 -0.26 4.48 22.04
C CYS A 116 0.38 3.44 22.97
N ASN A 117 0.35 2.15 22.61
CA ASN A 117 0.95 1.10 23.44
C ASN A 117 2.47 1.08 23.37
N SER A 118 3.07 1.65 22.30
CA SER A 118 4.53 1.68 22.16
C SER A 118 5.19 2.33 23.38
N LYS A 119 6.31 1.76 23.82
CA LYS A 119 7.12 2.34 24.91
C LYS A 119 7.70 3.72 24.57
N TYR A 120 7.71 4.08 23.28
CA TYR A 120 8.19 5.37 22.81
C TYR A 120 7.10 6.45 22.78
N PHE A 121 5.84 6.10 23.06
CA PHE A 121 4.75 7.06 23.06
C PHE A 121 4.95 8.14 24.16
N LYS A 122 4.66 9.40 23.83
CA LYS A 122 4.90 10.53 24.74
C LYS A 122 4.03 10.42 26.01
N PRO A 123 4.62 10.51 27.21
CA PRO A 123 3.86 10.52 28.46
C PRO A 123 2.83 11.65 28.51
N GLY A 124 1.67 11.38 29.12
CA GLY A 124 0.59 12.37 29.31
C GLY A 124 -0.28 12.64 28.09
N LYS A 125 0.01 12.03 26.94
CA LYS A 125 -0.89 12.01 25.78
C LYS A 125 -1.79 10.77 25.82
N THR A 126 -2.95 10.81 25.15
CA THR A 126 -3.89 9.69 25.08
C THR A 126 -4.19 9.26 23.63
N SER A 127 -4.83 8.10 23.47
CA SER A 127 -5.32 7.63 22.16
C SER A 127 -6.41 8.52 21.58
N VAL A 128 -7.23 9.15 22.44
CA VAL A 128 -8.24 10.13 22.03
C VAL A 128 -7.55 11.37 21.45
N ASP A 129 -6.53 11.90 22.12
CA ASP A 129 -5.79 13.06 21.64
C ASP A 129 -5.12 12.76 20.29
N LEU A 130 -4.55 11.56 20.13
CA LEU A 130 -3.92 11.13 18.88
C LEU A 130 -4.94 11.03 17.76
N GLY A 131 -6.13 10.44 18.01
CA GLY A 131 -7.21 10.36 17.03
C GLY A 131 -7.71 11.74 16.59
N LEU A 132 -7.87 12.68 17.54
CA LEU A 132 -8.24 14.07 17.24
C LEU A 132 -7.18 14.77 16.38
N TRP A 133 -5.91 14.59 16.72
CA TRP A 133 -4.81 15.17 15.95
C TRP A 133 -4.71 14.59 14.54
N LEU A 134 -4.81 13.26 14.38
CA LEU A 134 -4.80 12.62 13.07
C LEU A 134 -5.95 13.11 12.18
N ALA A 135 -7.15 13.22 12.73
CA ALA A 135 -8.31 13.73 12.01
C ALA A 135 -8.14 15.20 11.60
N ALA A 136 -7.51 16.01 12.47
CA ALA A 136 -7.18 17.40 12.15
C ALA A 136 -6.13 17.51 11.04
N GLU A 137 -5.06 16.69 11.07
CA GLU A 137 -4.06 16.64 9.99
C GLU A 137 -4.67 16.18 8.66
N ALA A 138 -5.51 15.13 8.69
CA ALA A 138 -6.20 14.65 7.49
C ALA A 138 -7.16 15.70 6.92
N SER A 139 -7.84 16.47 7.77
CA SER A 139 -8.74 17.55 7.34
C SER A 139 -8.03 18.62 6.53
N LYS A 140 -6.74 18.88 6.79
CA LYS A 140 -5.95 19.88 6.05
C LYS A 140 -5.72 19.48 4.59
N VAL A 141 -5.71 18.18 4.29
CA VAL A 141 -5.39 17.65 2.96
C VAL A 141 -6.59 16.99 2.26
N LEU A 142 -7.76 16.93 2.92
CA LEU A 142 -8.98 16.31 2.38
C LEU A 142 -9.27 16.70 0.93
N TRP A 143 -9.23 18.00 0.62
CA TRP A 143 -9.55 18.51 -0.71
C TRP A 143 -8.53 18.10 -1.77
N LEU A 144 -7.24 18.08 -1.39
CA LEU A 144 -6.16 17.66 -2.27
C LEU A 144 -6.27 16.16 -2.59
N GLU A 145 -6.51 15.34 -1.56
CA GLU A 145 -6.68 13.89 -1.70
C GLU A 145 -7.92 13.55 -2.54
N ALA A 146 -9.06 14.19 -2.28
CA ALA A 146 -10.27 14.00 -3.09
C ALA A 146 -10.03 14.39 -4.56
N ALA A 147 -9.38 15.54 -4.82
CA ALA A 147 -9.07 15.99 -6.16
C ALA A 147 -8.12 15.02 -6.90
N ASN A 148 -7.07 14.55 -6.23
CA ASN A 148 -6.12 13.60 -6.81
C ASN A 148 -6.80 12.28 -7.18
N ARG A 149 -7.68 11.77 -6.32
CA ARG A 149 -8.45 10.54 -6.58
C ARG A 149 -9.36 10.69 -7.81
N VAL A 150 -10.04 11.84 -7.96
CA VAL A 150 -10.81 12.14 -9.17
C VAL A 150 -9.90 12.15 -10.40
N LEU A 151 -8.77 12.87 -10.36
CA LEU A 151 -7.85 12.96 -11.50
C LEU A 151 -7.31 11.59 -11.92
N ILE A 152 -6.92 10.77 -10.96
CA ILE A 152 -6.47 9.38 -11.17
C ILE A 152 -7.58 8.54 -11.81
N ALA A 153 -8.80 8.58 -11.25
CA ALA A 153 -9.93 7.83 -11.77
C ALA A 153 -10.27 8.23 -13.21
N LYS A 154 -10.22 9.53 -13.52
CA LYS A 154 -10.44 10.07 -14.88
C LYS A 154 -9.35 9.60 -15.84
N ARG A 155 -8.08 9.72 -15.45
CA ARG A 155 -6.94 9.22 -16.23
C ARG A 155 -7.10 7.74 -16.55
N ASN A 156 -7.47 6.93 -15.57
CA ASN A 156 -7.63 5.48 -15.73
C ASN A 156 -8.82 5.13 -16.65
N ARG A 157 -9.95 5.85 -16.56
CA ARG A 157 -11.09 5.67 -17.47
C ARG A 157 -10.73 6.01 -18.91
N VAL A 158 -10.01 7.11 -19.15
CA VAL A 158 -9.56 7.49 -20.50
C VAL A 158 -8.54 6.48 -21.04
N LYS A 159 -7.59 6.02 -20.22
CA LYS A 159 -6.63 4.97 -20.61
C LYS A 159 -7.28 3.63 -20.96
N ARG A 160 -8.38 3.28 -20.31
CA ARG A 160 -9.17 2.06 -20.57
C ARG A 160 -10.21 2.25 -21.68
N SER A 161 -10.12 3.32 -22.49
CA SER A 161 -11.04 3.51 -23.60
C SER A 161 -10.97 2.30 -24.54
N PRO A 162 -12.11 1.70 -24.91
CA PRO A 162 -12.13 0.55 -25.79
C PRO A 162 -11.65 0.92 -27.18
N GLY A 163 -10.96 0.00 -27.85
CA GLY A 163 -10.57 0.13 -29.24
C GLY A 163 -9.36 -0.74 -29.56
N SER A 164 -9.28 -1.21 -30.81
CA SER A 164 -8.18 -2.07 -31.26
C SER A 164 -7.03 -1.23 -31.81
N LEU A 165 -5.81 -1.63 -31.50
CA LEU A 165 -4.63 -1.12 -32.20
C LEU A 165 -4.59 -1.68 -33.63
N LEU A 166 -3.93 -0.94 -34.52
CA LEU A 166 -3.63 -1.41 -35.87
C LEU A 166 -2.75 -2.66 -35.80
N LYS A 167 -3.11 -3.69 -36.56
CA LYS A 167 -2.37 -4.94 -36.69
C LYS A 167 -1.47 -4.89 -37.91
N GLN A 168 -0.49 -5.79 -37.97
CA GLN A 168 0.44 -5.89 -39.10
C GLN A 168 -0.28 -6.04 -40.44
N GLY A 169 -1.37 -6.80 -40.49
CA GLY A 169 -2.19 -6.99 -41.69
C GLY A 169 -2.89 -5.71 -42.18
N ASP A 170 -3.19 -4.77 -41.28
CA ASP A 170 -3.88 -3.51 -41.63
C ASP A 170 -2.98 -2.53 -42.39
N LEU A 171 -1.67 -2.72 -42.25
CA LEU A 171 -0.61 -1.82 -42.74
C LEU A 171 0.31 -2.46 -43.78
N HIS A 172 0.14 -3.76 -44.06
CA HIS A 172 1.00 -4.46 -45.02
C HIS A 172 0.91 -3.80 -46.41
N GLY A 173 2.07 -3.48 -47.00
CA GLY A 173 2.16 -2.82 -48.30
C GLY A 173 1.71 -1.35 -48.34
N CYS A 174 1.34 -0.75 -47.19
CA CYS A 174 0.96 0.66 -47.14
C CYS A 174 2.19 1.56 -47.25
N SER A 175 2.06 2.67 -47.99
CA SER A 175 3.00 3.79 -47.94
C SER A 175 2.88 4.55 -46.63
N ARG A 176 3.87 5.40 -46.32
CA ARG A 176 3.83 6.29 -45.13
C ARG A 176 2.52 7.09 -45.05
N ASP A 177 2.10 7.70 -46.16
CA ASP A 177 0.93 8.58 -46.16
C ASP A 177 -0.37 7.79 -45.97
N GLN A 178 -0.45 6.57 -46.51
CA GLN A 178 -1.56 5.65 -46.27
C GLN A 178 -1.63 5.20 -44.80
N VAL A 179 -0.48 4.95 -44.16
CA VAL A 179 -0.42 4.66 -42.72
C VAL A 179 -0.91 5.86 -41.91
N VAL A 180 -0.52 7.07 -42.27
CA VAL A 180 -0.99 8.30 -41.61
C VAL A 180 -2.50 8.47 -41.76
N GLU A 181 -3.05 8.29 -42.97
CA GLU A 181 -4.51 8.35 -43.18
C GLU A 181 -5.26 7.32 -42.34
N LYS A 182 -4.78 6.06 -42.31
CA LYS A 182 -5.36 4.99 -41.47
C LYS A 182 -5.27 5.32 -39.98
N LEU A 183 -4.17 5.91 -39.53
CA LEU A 183 -4.01 6.32 -38.14
C LEU A 183 -5.00 7.44 -37.78
N VAL A 184 -5.07 8.50 -38.59
CA VAL A 184 -5.94 9.66 -38.35
C VAL A 184 -7.42 9.29 -38.42
N SER A 185 -7.79 8.34 -39.29
CA SER A 185 -9.16 7.81 -39.40
C SER A 185 -9.48 6.68 -38.42
N SER A 186 -8.54 6.32 -37.53
CA SER A 186 -8.73 5.22 -36.58
C SER A 186 -9.93 5.48 -35.66
N PRO A 187 -10.90 4.54 -35.57
CA PRO A 187 -12.01 4.63 -34.63
C PRO A 187 -11.53 4.83 -33.18
N LEU A 188 -10.38 4.25 -32.81
CA LEU A 188 -9.80 4.39 -31.47
C LEU A 188 -9.53 5.87 -31.11
N LEU A 189 -9.06 6.70 -32.04
CA LEU A 189 -8.82 8.12 -31.77
C LEU A 189 -10.14 8.87 -31.54
N SER A 190 -11.17 8.55 -32.30
CA SER A 190 -12.51 9.13 -32.15
C SER A 190 -13.15 8.71 -30.81
N ASP A 191 -13.04 7.44 -30.45
CA ASP A 191 -13.57 6.89 -29.20
C ASP A 191 -12.84 7.47 -27.98
N LEU A 192 -11.51 7.63 -28.08
CA LEU A 192 -10.69 8.26 -27.04
C LEU A 192 -11.10 9.72 -26.84
N ALA A 193 -11.26 10.49 -27.93
CA ALA A 193 -11.69 11.89 -27.87
C ALA A 193 -13.10 12.02 -27.26
N THR A 194 -14.03 11.14 -27.65
CA THR A 194 -15.39 11.11 -27.12
C THR A 194 -15.41 10.76 -25.64
N THR A 195 -14.65 9.76 -25.23
CA THR A 195 -14.52 9.34 -23.83
C THR A 195 -13.90 10.46 -22.99
N ALA A 196 -12.80 11.07 -23.46
CA ALA A 196 -12.17 12.20 -22.78
C ALA A 196 -13.15 13.37 -22.63
N LYS A 197 -13.87 13.77 -23.69
CA LYS A 197 -14.87 14.84 -23.62
C LYS A 197 -15.96 14.55 -22.59
N LYS A 198 -16.47 13.31 -22.55
CA LYS A 198 -17.51 12.89 -21.60
C LYS A 198 -17.00 12.83 -20.16
N GLU A 199 -15.81 12.28 -19.93
CA GLU A 199 -15.24 12.12 -18.59
C GLU A 199 -14.78 13.46 -17.99
N LEU A 200 -14.23 14.35 -18.80
CA LEU A 200 -13.67 15.64 -18.39
C LEU A 200 -14.70 16.79 -18.39
N ALA A 201 -15.97 16.50 -18.68
CA ALA A 201 -17.04 17.49 -18.59
C ALA A 201 -17.13 18.07 -17.18
N LYS A 202 -17.14 19.41 -17.06
CA LYS A 202 -17.11 20.15 -15.77
C LYS A 202 -18.13 19.64 -14.74
N ARG A 203 -19.37 19.41 -15.17
CA ARG A 203 -20.43 18.87 -14.30
C ARG A 203 -20.05 17.52 -13.71
N ARG A 204 -19.44 16.64 -14.50
CA ARG A 204 -19.07 15.29 -14.08
C ARG A 204 -17.87 15.29 -13.15
N VAL A 205 -16.86 16.12 -13.45
CA VAL A 205 -15.72 16.31 -12.55
C VAL A 205 -16.18 16.81 -11.18
N ARG A 206 -17.12 17.78 -11.14
CA ARG A 206 -17.68 18.27 -9.89
C ARG A 206 -18.44 17.17 -9.13
N LEU A 207 -19.34 16.43 -9.79
CA LEU A 207 -20.07 15.34 -9.15
C LEU A 207 -19.15 14.26 -8.59
N ASP A 208 -18.10 13.89 -9.33
CA ASP A 208 -17.14 12.90 -8.87
C ASP A 208 -16.30 13.42 -7.70
N PHE A 209 -15.94 14.72 -7.69
CA PHE A 209 -15.27 15.36 -6.56
C PHE A 209 -16.13 15.37 -5.30
N ASP A 210 -17.38 15.82 -5.41
CA ASP A 210 -18.32 15.85 -4.28
C ASP A 210 -18.52 14.43 -3.72
N LYS A 211 -18.55 13.41 -4.60
CA LYS A 211 -18.63 12.00 -4.20
C LYS A 211 -17.36 11.51 -3.47
N GLU A 212 -16.17 11.85 -3.95
CA GLU A 212 -14.93 11.45 -3.27
C GLU A 212 -14.79 12.14 -1.91
N VAL A 213 -15.21 13.41 -1.80
CA VAL A 213 -15.30 14.13 -0.52
C VAL A 213 -16.22 13.39 0.43
N GLU A 214 -17.43 13.04 -0.01
CA GLU A 214 -18.39 12.29 0.80
C GLU A 214 -17.83 10.94 1.24
N THR A 215 -17.17 10.21 0.32
CA THR A 215 -16.55 8.91 0.60
C THR A 215 -15.46 9.01 1.67
N LEU A 216 -14.57 9.99 1.53
CA LEU A 216 -13.47 10.20 2.48
C LEU A 216 -13.98 10.69 3.83
N SER A 217 -14.94 11.61 3.83
CA SER A 217 -15.42 12.26 5.06
C SER A 217 -16.54 11.52 5.78
N GLY A 218 -17.29 10.65 5.10
CA GLY A 218 -18.55 10.11 5.60
C GLY A 218 -19.64 11.17 5.81
N GLY A 219 -19.46 12.37 5.26
CA GLY A 219 -20.32 13.52 5.50
C GLY A 219 -19.87 14.43 6.66
N ASN A 220 -18.81 14.07 7.40
CA ASN A 220 -18.29 14.89 8.50
C ASN A 220 -17.11 15.76 8.06
N ILE A 221 -17.32 17.08 8.07
CA ILE A 221 -16.28 18.08 7.79
C ILE A 221 -16.34 19.12 8.92
N PRO A 222 -15.29 19.27 9.76
CA PRO A 222 -13.99 18.59 9.68
C PRO A 222 -14.06 17.08 9.93
N LEU A 223 -13.03 16.36 9.48
CA LEU A 223 -12.95 14.91 9.64
C LEU A 223 -12.92 14.54 11.12
N THR A 224 -13.44 13.36 11.43
CA THR A 224 -13.43 12.77 12.77
C THR A 224 -12.82 11.37 12.72
N TRP A 225 -12.14 10.98 13.79
CA TRP A 225 -11.55 9.64 13.87
C TRP A 225 -12.63 8.56 13.81
N GLY A 226 -12.40 7.53 13.00
CA GLY A 226 -13.33 6.41 12.84
C GLY A 226 -14.57 6.69 11.99
N HIS A 227 -14.63 7.84 11.30
CA HIS A 227 -15.73 8.18 10.40
C HIS A 227 -15.25 8.46 8.97
N GLY A 228 -16.04 8.03 7.98
CA GLY A 228 -15.62 8.02 6.57
C GLY A 228 -14.50 7.01 6.28
N SER A 229 -13.96 7.05 5.07
CA SER A 229 -12.90 6.14 4.62
C SER A 229 -11.53 6.80 4.48
N TRP A 230 -11.34 8.03 4.98
CA TRP A 230 -10.08 8.76 4.84
C TRP A 230 -8.87 8.00 5.40
N ARG A 231 -9.01 7.31 6.54
CA ARG A 231 -7.93 6.51 7.15
C ARG A 231 -7.45 5.41 6.20
N ASP A 232 -8.35 4.85 5.42
CA ASP A 232 -8.08 3.68 4.59
C ASP A 232 -7.71 4.06 3.15
N LEU A 233 -8.02 5.29 2.72
CA LEU A 233 -7.89 5.72 1.32
C LEU A 233 -6.92 6.88 1.06
N MET A 234 -6.52 7.64 2.08
CA MET A 234 -5.49 8.68 1.98
C MET A 234 -4.09 8.09 2.22
N SER A 235 -3.04 8.70 1.65
CA SER A 235 -1.66 8.26 1.88
C SER A 235 -1.28 8.38 3.37
N GLY A 236 -0.84 7.26 3.94
CA GLY A 236 -0.41 7.16 5.32
C GLY A 236 1.04 7.60 5.54
N LYS A 237 1.90 7.61 4.51
CA LYS A 237 3.34 7.92 4.62
C LYS A 237 3.63 9.24 5.34
N ALA A 238 2.96 10.32 4.91
CA ALA A 238 3.13 11.64 5.52
C ALA A 238 2.55 11.70 6.94
N PHE A 239 1.37 11.11 7.15
CA PHE A 239 0.74 11.07 8.47
C PHE A 239 1.58 10.29 9.48
N PHE A 240 2.08 9.12 9.09
CA PHE A 240 2.90 8.29 9.97
C PHE A 240 4.24 8.97 10.29
N HIS A 241 4.86 9.63 9.31
CA HIS A 241 6.05 10.46 9.53
C HIS A 241 5.81 11.55 10.58
N SER A 242 4.77 12.37 10.37
CA SER A 242 4.42 13.46 11.28
C SER A 242 4.03 12.91 12.66
N MET A 243 3.25 11.83 12.70
CA MET A 243 2.82 11.17 13.93
C MET A 243 4.02 10.73 14.77
N VAL A 244 5.00 10.04 14.16
CA VAL A 244 6.22 9.61 14.88
C VAL A 244 6.99 10.80 15.44
N SER A 245 7.14 11.89 14.68
CA SER A 245 7.82 13.11 15.14
C SER A 245 7.09 13.79 16.32
N GLU A 246 5.77 13.89 16.22
CA GLU A 246 4.91 14.67 17.13
C GLU A 246 4.49 13.89 18.38
N TRP A 247 4.43 12.57 18.32
CA TRP A 247 3.81 11.72 19.35
C TRP A 247 4.76 10.73 20.01
N PHE A 248 5.97 10.56 19.49
CA PHE A 248 6.92 9.57 20.02
C PHE A 248 8.25 10.23 20.41
N VAL A 249 8.95 9.62 21.36
CA VAL A 249 10.31 9.95 21.78
C VAL A 249 11.14 8.68 21.70
N VAL A 250 11.91 8.57 20.61
CA VAL A 250 12.74 7.39 20.35
C VAL A 250 14.20 7.73 20.67
N PRO A 251 14.80 7.17 21.74
CA PRO A 251 16.20 7.42 22.07
C PRO A 251 17.15 6.80 21.04
N ASP A 252 18.23 7.51 20.74
CA ASP A 252 19.34 6.99 19.93
C ASP A 252 20.44 6.44 20.85
N ASN A 253 20.33 5.16 21.20
CA ASN A 253 21.28 4.49 22.08
C ASN A 253 22.70 4.38 21.50
N SER A 254 22.90 4.65 20.20
CA SER A 254 24.22 4.58 19.56
C SER A 254 25.06 5.83 19.77
N LYS A 255 24.44 6.99 20.02
CA LYS A 255 25.12 8.29 20.12
C LYS A 255 25.32 8.80 21.56
N GLY A 256 24.80 8.08 22.56
CA GLY A 256 24.85 8.48 23.96
C GLY A 256 24.06 9.77 24.27
N GLY A 257 23.87 10.07 25.56
CA GLY A 257 23.15 11.27 26.02
C GLY A 257 21.66 11.30 25.65
N ASN A 258 21.09 12.50 25.50
CA ASN A 258 19.67 12.72 25.14
C ASN A 258 19.41 12.68 23.62
N ALA A 259 20.29 12.03 22.85
CA ALA A 259 20.13 11.90 21.40
C ALA A 259 18.86 11.12 21.06
N ARG A 260 18.20 11.51 19.96
CA ARG A 260 16.94 10.92 19.49
C ARG A 260 17.05 10.47 18.05
N LEU A 261 16.44 9.32 17.74
CA LEU A 261 16.22 8.91 16.36
C LEU A 261 15.21 9.85 15.71
N SER A 262 15.35 10.05 14.39
CA SER A 262 14.44 10.86 13.59
C SER A 262 14.21 10.22 12.22
N GLY A 263 13.19 10.72 11.49
CA GLY A 263 12.85 10.24 10.17
C GLY A 263 12.58 8.73 10.11
N ARG A 264 13.13 8.07 9.09
CA ARG A 264 12.91 6.63 8.83
C ARG A 264 13.38 5.73 9.97
N SER A 265 14.48 6.09 10.64
CA SER A 265 14.99 5.28 11.76
C SER A 265 14.02 5.28 12.95
N ALA A 266 13.40 6.43 13.25
CA ALA A 266 12.38 6.51 14.30
C ALA A 266 11.11 5.73 13.91
N GLN A 267 10.67 5.86 12.65
CA GLN A 267 9.51 5.11 12.14
C GLN A 267 9.68 3.60 12.29
N ARG A 268 10.84 3.06 11.87
CA ARG A 268 11.16 1.64 12.02
C ARG A 268 11.20 1.22 13.49
N ALA A 269 11.81 2.01 14.36
CA ALA A 269 11.90 1.69 15.78
C ALA A 269 10.51 1.61 16.44
N VAL A 270 9.61 2.55 16.14
CA VAL A 270 8.22 2.53 16.62
C VAL A 270 7.46 1.32 16.07
N ALA A 271 7.57 1.07 14.75
CA ALA A 271 6.89 -0.07 14.13
C ALA A 271 7.33 -1.42 14.71
N VAL A 272 8.65 -1.63 14.86
CA VAL A 272 9.21 -2.85 15.45
C VAL A 272 8.79 -3.02 16.92
N ASP A 273 8.76 -1.94 17.70
CA ASP A 273 8.31 -2.00 19.09
C ASP A 273 6.84 -2.45 19.20
N LEU A 274 5.97 -1.87 18.36
CA LEU A 274 4.55 -2.23 18.31
C LEU A 274 4.34 -3.70 17.91
N LEU A 275 5.07 -4.19 16.90
CA LEU A 275 4.96 -5.58 16.43
C LEU A 275 5.52 -6.60 17.43
N ARG A 276 6.54 -6.24 18.20
CA ARG A 276 7.15 -7.16 19.20
C ARG A 276 6.38 -7.22 20.50
N SER A 277 5.93 -6.08 21.00
CA SER A 277 5.46 -5.95 22.38
C SER A 277 3.94 -5.91 22.51
N HIS A 278 3.22 -5.71 21.39
CA HIS A 278 1.77 -5.42 21.41
C HIS A 278 0.99 -6.20 20.34
N GLN A 279 1.33 -7.48 20.15
CA GLN A 279 0.69 -8.36 19.15
C GLN A 279 -0.81 -8.56 19.41
N ASP A 280 -1.23 -8.61 20.68
CA ASP A 280 -2.63 -8.86 21.07
C ASP A 280 -3.60 -7.75 20.63
N THR A 281 -3.09 -6.57 20.33
CA THR A 281 -3.88 -5.38 19.93
C THR A 281 -3.54 -4.89 18.54
N MET A 282 -2.75 -5.67 17.79
CA MET A 282 -2.30 -5.34 16.45
C MET A 282 -3.48 -5.31 15.45
N PRO A 283 -3.44 -4.44 14.42
CA PRO A 283 -4.43 -4.44 13.35
C PRO A 283 -4.66 -5.84 12.76
N GLN A 284 -5.93 -6.20 12.57
CA GLN A 284 -6.34 -7.53 12.18
C GLN A 284 -5.66 -8.03 10.90
N ASP A 285 -5.46 -7.15 9.92
CA ASP A 285 -4.80 -7.48 8.64
C ASP A 285 -3.42 -8.12 8.84
N PHE A 286 -2.62 -7.65 9.82
CA PHE A 286 -1.34 -8.27 10.12
C PHE A 286 -1.49 -9.68 10.71
N SER A 287 -2.44 -9.87 11.64
CA SER A 287 -2.68 -11.18 12.25
C SER A 287 -3.21 -12.20 11.23
N VAL A 288 -4.10 -11.76 10.33
CA VAL A 288 -4.66 -12.59 9.27
C VAL A 288 -3.60 -12.96 8.24
N LEU A 289 -2.78 -12.00 7.79
CA LEU A 289 -1.67 -12.28 6.87
C LEU A 289 -0.71 -13.30 7.46
N ARG A 290 -0.32 -13.11 8.73
CA ARG A 290 0.56 -14.05 9.43
C ARG A 290 -0.06 -15.45 9.47
N GLN A 291 -1.33 -15.57 9.86
CA GLN A 291 -2.02 -16.85 9.91
C GLN A 291 -2.11 -17.53 8.54
N MET A 292 -2.40 -16.77 7.47
CA MET A 292 -2.46 -17.29 6.10
C MET A 292 -1.13 -17.89 5.66
N LEU A 293 -0.02 -17.20 5.94
CA LEU A 293 1.32 -17.65 5.55
C LEU A 293 1.83 -18.79 6.44
N GLU A 294 1.44 -18.83 7.72
CA GLU A 294 1.79 -19.95 8.62
C GLU A 294 1.14 -21.29 8.24
N GLN A 295 0.12 -21.29 7.38
CA GLN A 295 -0.53 -22.52 6.90
C GLN A 295 0.17 -23.14 5.69
N VAL A 296 0.99 -22.36 4.99
CA VAL A 296 1.63 -22.76 3.72
C VAL A 296 3.14 -22.83 3.80
N VAL A 297 3.73 -22.46 4.94
CA VAL A 297 5.15 -22.55 5.29
C VAL A 297 5.32 -23.56 6.42
#